data_AF-A0A3N7FY16-F1
#
_entry.id   AF-A0A3N7FY16-F1
#
_cell.length_a   1.000
_cell.length_b   1.000
_cell.length_c   1.000
_cell.angle_alpha   90.00
_cell.angle_beta   90.00
_cell.angle_gamma   90.00
#
_symmetry.space_group_name_H-M   'P 1'
#
loop_
_entity.id
_entity.type
_entity.pdbx_description
1 polymer ?
#
loop_
_entity_poly.entity_id
_entity_poly.type
_entity_poly.pdbx_seq_one_letter_code
_entity_poly.pdbx_strand_id
1 'polypeptide(L)'
;MQATKADIIKVVSNANDITELDRIFHLLSHSEVPAVAYSLGERGLISQLLCPKFGGALVYGAMEGNSIPGLPTLDSLREAYKVENINSDTKVFGLVSKPVSHSKGPILHNPAFRHANFNGIYVPMFVDDLKEFFEVYASPDFAGYSVGFPYKEAVVQFCDEVHPLAKSIGAVNTIIRKPSDGKLIGYNTDCEGSIASIEDALKDQRYINGASLNSPLAGKQFVVVGAGGAGRAIAVGAKSRGARVIIFDIDLGQSLLLRLFLVKLNILIV
;
A
#
# COMPACT_ATOMS: atom_id res chain seq x y z
N MET A 1 27.73 -11.89 21.83
CA MET A 1 27.93 -10.42 21.94
C MET A 1 27.76 -9.95 23.38
N GLN A 2 26.67 -10.24 24.09
CA GLN A 2 26.54 -9.87 25.52
C GLN A 2 27.68 -10.37 26.41
N ALA A 3 28.20 -11.59 26.16
CA ALA A 3 29.35 -12.14 26.89
C ALA A 3 30.63 -11.28 26.78
N THR A 4 30.73 -10.38 25.79
CA THR A 4 31.86 -9.44 25.66
C THR A 4 31.70 -8.20 26.52
N LYS A 5 30.60 -8.07 27.30
CA LYS A 5 30.24 -6.90 28.11
C LYS A 5 30.15 -5.60 27.29
N ALA A 6 29.71 -5.70 26.03
CA ALA A 6 29.50 -4.53 25.18
C ALA A 6 28.31 -3.70 25.70
N ASP A 7 28.46 -2.38 25.75
CA ASP A 7 27.39 -1.45 26.16
C ASP A 7 26.28 -1.32 25.11
N ILE A 8 26.62 -1.53 23.83
CA ILE A 8 25.69 -1.49 22.70
C ILE A 8 25.98 -2.67 21.78
N ILE A 9 24.91 -3.35 21.35
CA ILE A 9 24.98 -4.44 20.38
C ILE A 9 24.57 -3.91 19.02
N LYS A 10 25.39 -4.16 17.99
CA LYS A 10 25.06 -3.82 16.60
C LYS A 10 25.00 -5.07 15.72
N VAL A 11 23.86 -5.31 15.10
CA VAL A 11 23.63 -6.43 14.17
C VAL A 11 23.17 -5.88 12.83
N VAL A 12 23.87 -6.24 11.76
CA VAL A 12 23.47 -5.87 10.40
C VAL A 12 23.42 -7.13 9.56
N SER A 13 22.29 -7.36 8.91
CA SER A 13 22.09 -8.51 8.02
C SER A 13 21.66 -8.05 6.62
N ASN A 14 21.53 -8.99 5.70
CA ASN A 14 20.78 -8.79 4.45
C ASN A 14 19.41 -9.45 4.62
N ALA A 15 18.39 -8.90 3.96
CA ALA A 15 17.06 -9.51 3.89
C ALA A 15 16.76 -9.96 2.46
N ASN A 16 16.51 -11.25 2.28
CA ASN A 16 16.07 -11.82 1.00
C ASN A 16 14.56 -11.73 0.83
N ASP A 17 13.83 -11.67 1.93
CA ASP A 17 12.40 -11.46 2.01
C ASP A 17 12.08 -10.49 3.16
N ILE A 18 11.01 -9.71 3.02
CA ILE A 18 10.58 -8.78 4.07
C ILE A 18 10.20 -9.52 5.36
N THR A 19 9.69 -10.75 5.27
CA THR A 19 9.31 -11.59 6.41
C THR A 19 10.47 -11.93 7.34
N GLU A 20 11.71 -11.91 6.84
CA GLU A 20 12.90 -12.14 7.67
C GLU A 20 13.12 -11.03 8.73
N LEU A 21 12.51 -9.86 8.54
CA LEU A 21 12.65 -8.71 9.43
C LEU A 21 11.95 -8.90 10.79
N ASP A 22 11.02 -9.84 10.91
CA ASP A 22 10.43 -10.19 12.21
C ASP A 22 11.49 -10.60 13.23
N ARG A 23 12.56 -11.28 12.78
CA ARG A 23 13.69 -11.63 13.66
C ARG A 23 14.45 -10.39 14.17
N ILE A 24 14.53 -9.34 13.34
CA ILE A 24 15.14 -8.07 13.74
C ILE A 24 14.26 -7.36 14.76
N PHE A 25 12.95 -7.28 14.50
CA PHE A 25 12.01 -6.65 15.43
C PHE A 25 11.95 -7.39 16.76
N HIS A 26 11.88 -8.73 16.73
CA HIS A 26 11.94 -9.57 17.91
C HIS A 26 13.23 -9.35 18.72
N LEU A 27 14.39 -9.31 18.05
CA LEU A 27 15.67 -9.02 18.70
C LEU A 27 15.65 -7.67 19.40
N LEU A 28 15.20 -6.62 18.72
CA LEU A 28 15.15 -5.27 19.28
C LEU A 28 14.21 -5.19 20.49
N SER A 29 13.03 -5.81 20.41
CA SER A 29 12.01 -5.73 21.46
C SER A 29 12.34 -6.53 22.73
N HIS A 30 13.25 -7.50 22.64
CA HIS A 30 13.63 -8.36 23.76
C HIS A 30 15.09 -8.17 24.22
N SER A 31 15.81 -7.21 23.64
CA SER A 31 17.20 -6.97 24.02
C SER A 31 17.27 -6.22 25.35
N GLU A 32 17.92 -6.83 26.34
CA GLU A 32 18.20 -6.20 27.65
C GLU A 32 19.33 -5.15 27.60
N VAL A 33 20.09 -5.14 26.50
CA VAL A 33 21.17 -4.18 26.23
C VAL A 33 20.75 -3.32 25.04
N PRO A 34 21.04 -2.01 25.02
CA PRO A 34 20.76 -1.17 23.85
C PRO A 34 21.25 -1.82 22.55
N ALA A 35 20.34 -1.97 21.59
CA ALA A 35 20.61 -2.69 20.35
C ALA A 35 20.34 -1.81 19.13
N VAL A 36 21.17 -1.99 18.10
CA VAL A 36 20.98 -1.42 16.77
C VAL A 36 20.96 -2.58 15.79
N ALA A 37 19.78 -2.88 15.23
CA ALA A 37 19.61 -4.01 14.35
C ALA A 37 18.77 -3.63 13.13
N TYR A 38 19.26 -3.97 11.95
CA TYR A 38 18.55 -3.74 10.69
C TYR A 38 19.10 -4.63 9.58
N SER A 39 18.33 -4.72 8.50
CA SER A 39 18.73 -5.41 7.27
C SER A 39 18.94 -4.43 6.12
N LEU A 40 19.92 -4.74 5.26
CA LEU A 40 20.23 -4.01 4.04
C LEU A 40 19.34 -4.46 2.87
N GLY A 41 19.37 -3.67 1.79
CA GLY A 41 18.56 -3.90 0.58
C GLY A 41 17.14 -3.37 0.67
N GLU A 42 16.42 -3.35 -0.47
CA GLU A 42 15.06 -2.76 -0.54
C GLU A 42 14.06 -3.44 0.41
N ARG A 43 14.20 -4.75 0.61
CA ARG A 43 13.36 -5.54 1.53
C ARG A 43 13.65 -5.24 2.99
N GLY A 44 14.88 -4.81 3.29
CA GLY A 44 15.33 -4.45 4.63
C GLY A 44 14.90 -3.06 5.10
N LEU A 45 14.44 -2.19 4.18
CA LEU A 45 14.21 -0.77 4.46
C LEU A 45 13.34 -0.52 5.71
N ILE A 46 12.25 -1.27 5.88
CA ILE A 46 11.34 -1.03 7.02
C ILE A 46 11.98 -1.39 8.37
N SER A 47 13.02 -2.22 8.41
CA SER A 47 13.75 -2.50 9.66
C SER A 47 14.48 -1.27 10.20
N GLN A 48 14.95 -0.39 9.32
CA GLN A 48 15.53 0.91 9.71
C GLN A 48 14.45 1.88 10.16
N LEU A 49 13.35 1.98 9.39
CA LEU A 49 12.29 2.95 9.65
C LEU A 49 11.53 2.66 10.94
N LEU A 50 11.31 1.38 11.25
CA LEU A 50 10.56 0.94 12.42
C LEU A 50 11.44 0.64 13.63
N CYS A 51 12.75 0.85 13.51
CA CYS A 51 13.71 0.64 14.60
C CYS A 51 13.29 1.34 15.93
N PRO A 52 12.85 2.62 15.95
CA PRO A 52 12.42 3.27 17.19
C PRO A 52 11.17 2.63 17.83
N LYS A 53 10.25 2.11 17.02
CA LYS A 53 9.03 1.44 17.51
C LYS A 53 9.37 0.16 18.26
N PHE A 54 10.34 -0.59 17.77
CA PHE A 54 10.69 -1.90 18.32
C PHE A 54 11.84 -1.86 19.33
N GLY A 55 12.22 -0.66 19.82
CA GLY A 55 13.20 -0.49 20.91
C GLY A 55 14.65 -0.32 20.47
N GLY A 56 14.90 -0.09 19.18
CA GLY A 56 16.26 0.11 18.69
C GLY A 56 16.83 1.48 19.07
N ALA A 57 18.12 1.48 19.39
CA ALA A 57 18.81 2.62 20.00
C ALA A 57 19.19 3.72 18.99
N LEU A 58 19.43 3.36 17.73
CA LEU A 58 19.89 4.28 16.69
C LEU A 58 19.28 3.93 15.33
N VAL A 59 19.02 4.96 14.53
CA VAL A 59 18.65 4.86 13.12
C VAL A 59 19.76 5.47 12.27
N TYR A 60 20.14 4.78 11.20
CA TYR A 60 21.14 5.29 10.26
C TYR A 60 20.47 5.83 9.00
N GLY A 61 21.00 6.94 8.49
CA GLY A 61 20.60 7.49 7.20
C GLY A 61 21.82 7.78 6.33
N ALA A 62 21.67 7.56 5.03
CA ALA A 62 22.65 7.95 4.03
C ALA A 62 22.68 9.48 3.89
N MET A 63 23.89 10.03 3.78
CA MET A 63 24.09 11.42 3.35
C MET A 63 23.79 11.55 1.85
N GLU A 64 23.37 12.74 1.43
CA GLU A 64 23.18 13.05 0.02
C GLU A 64 24.46 12.73 -0.79
N GLY A 65 24.27 12.14 -1.98
CA GLY A 65 25.38 11.68 -2.84
C GLY A 65 26.04 10.35 -2.44
N ASN A 66 25.74 9.80 -1.26
CA ASN A 66 26.32 8.54 -0.76
C ASN A 66 25.26 7.47 -0.49
N SER A 67 24.54 7.08 -1.55
CA SER A 67 23.48 6.07 -1.43
C SER A 67 24.03 4.70 -1.04
N ILE A 68 23.48 4.11 0.02
CA ILE A 68 23.74 2.74 0.45
C ILE A 68 22.46 1.94 0.23
N PRO A 69 22.48 0.82 -0.52
CA PRO A 69 21.29 0.02 -0.77
C PRO A 69 20.55 -0.40 0.51
N GLY A 70 19.27 -0.02 0.62
CA GLY A 70 18.42 -0.29 1.79
C GLY A 70 18.56 0.71 2.94
N LEU A 71 19.45 1.70 2.84
CA LEU A 71 19.54 2.79 3.80
C LEU A 71 18.73 4.01 3.32
N PRO A 72 17.76 4.50 4.10
CA PRO A 72 17.04 5.72 3.76
C PRO A 72 17.99 6.94 3.83
N THR A 73 17.70 8.01 3.08
CA THR A 73 18.46 9.26 3.24
C THR A 73 18.10 9.94 4.55
N LEU A 74 19.02 10.72 5.13
CA LEU A 74 18.73 11.51 6.33
C LEU A 74 17.53 12.45 6.13
N ASP A 75 17.40 13.04 4.94
CA ASP A 75 16.26 13.91 4.62
C ASP A 75 14.95 13.12 4.63
N SER A 76 14.94 11.91 4.06
CA SER A 76 13.73 11.07 4.09
C SER A 76 13.33 10.68 5.52
N LEU A 77 14.32 10.38 6.38
CA LEU A 77 14.10 10.06 7.79
C LEU A 77 13.48 11.24 8.54
N ARG A 78 13.96 12.46 8.31
CA ARG A 78 13.54 13.68 9.03
C ARG A 78 12.28 14.33 8.48
N GLU A 79 12.03 14.23 7.18
CA GLU A 79 10.93 14.97 6.53
C GLU A 79 9.76 14.07 6.17
N ALA A 80 10.04 12.94 5.50
CA ALA A 80 8.99 12.02 5.07
C ALA A 80 8.49 11.18 6.26
N TYR A 81 9.41 10.49 6.95
CA TYR A 81 9.05 9.54 8.01
C TYR A 81 8.96 10.19 9.40
N LYS A 82 9.76 11.23 9.67
CA LYS A 82 9.88 11.87 10.99
C LYS A 82 10.13 10.85 12.10
N VAL A 83 11.19 10.06 11.95
CA VAL A 83 11.47 8.92 12.84
C VAL A 83 11.61 9.30 14.31
N GLU A 84 11.91 10.57 14.61
CA GLU A 84 11.90 11.13 15.96
C GLU A 84 10.53 11.12 16.66
N ASN A 85 9.43 11.01 15.89
CA ASN A 85 8.06 10.97 16.42
C ASN A 85 7.55 9.53 16.62
N ILE A 86 8.33 8.52 16.27
CA ILE A 86 7.94 7.11 16.38
C ILE A 86 8.23 6.60 17.80
N ASN A 87 7.28 5.89 18.38
CA ASN A 87 7.42 5.21 19.67
C ASN A 87 6.80 3.80 19.61
N SER A 88 6.81 3.08 20.73
CA SER A 88 6.29 1.72 20.85
C SER A 88 4.81 1.61 20.46
N ASP A 89 4.02 2.66 20.68
CA ASP A 89 2.58 2.67 20.43
C ASP A 89 2.21 3.06 18.99
N THR A 90 3.18 3.54 18.20
CA THR A 90 2.95 3.97 16.81
C THR A 90 2.38 2.82 15.97
N LYS A 91 1.26 3.07 15.27
CA LYS A 91 0.65 2.10 14.37
C LYS A 91 1.31 2.12 12.99
N VAL A 92 1.59 0.95 12.44
CA VAL A 92 2.25 0.77 11.16
C VAL A 92 1.20 0.58 10.07
N PHE A 93 1.34 1.39 9.03
CA PHE A 93 0.63 1.30 7.76
C PHE A 93 1.67 1.14 6.65
N GLY A 94 1.27 0.65 5.48
CA GLY A 94 2.21 0.62 4.38
C GLY A 94 1.64 0.22 3.03
N LEU A 95 2.45 0.38 2.00
CA LEU A 95 2.14 -0.10 0.66
C LEU A 95 2.74 -1.50 0.47
N VAL A 96 1.88 -2.49 0.28
CA VAL A 96 2.24 -3.84 -0.18
C VAL A 96 2.35 -3.83 -1.70
N SER A 97 3.56 -3.93 -2.25
CA SER A 97 3.76 -4.02 -3.71
C SER A 97 5.11 -4.64 -4.11
N LYS A 98 5.23 -4.97 -5.41
CA LYS A 98 6.45 -5.49 -6.03
C LYS A 98 6.59 -4.96 -7.46
N PRO A 99 7.50 -4.00 -7.73
CA PRO A 99 8.38 -3.28 -6.80
C PRO A 99 7.64 -2.22 -5.96
N VAL A 100 8.32 -1.61 -4.97
CA VAL A 100 7.71 -0.63 -4.04
C VAL A 100 8.44 0.73 -3.98
N SER A 101 9.66 0.82 -4.52
CA SER A 101 10.57 1.97 -4.36
C SER A 101 10.05 3.29 -4.91
N HIS A 102 9.10 3.27 -5.86
CA HIS A 102 8.49 4.48 -6.43
C HIS A 102 7.25 4.98 -5.66
N SER A 103 6.93 4.39 -4.51
CA SER A 103 5.77 4.79 -3.73
C SER A 103 5.88 6.20 -3.20
N LYS A 104 4.90 7.05 -3.55
CA LYS A 104 4.70 8.36 -2.93
C LYS A 104 3.82 8.30 -1.67
N GLY A 105 3.36 7.11 -1.29
CA GLY A 105 2.52 6.89 -0.10
C GLY A 105 3.10 7.50 1.18
N PRO A 106 4.39 7.32 1.50
CA PRO A 106 5.00 7.95 2.67
C PRO A 106 4.92 9.48 2.67
N ILE A 107 5.07 10.12 1.50
CA ILE A 107 5.02 11.59 1.36
C ILE A 107 3.58 12.11 1.51
N LEU A 108 2.57 11.28 1.24
CA LEU A 108 1.16 11.64 1.41
C LEU A 108 0.67 11.35 2.84
N HIS A 109 0.82 10.11 3.29
CA HIS A 109 0.17 9.63 4.51
C HIS A 109 0.86 10.08 5.79
N ASN A 110 2.20 10.13 5.84
CA ASN A 110 2.90 10.53 7.06
C ASN A 110 2.60 11.98 7.45
N PRO A 111 2.63 12.97 6.52
CA PRO A 111 2.16 14.32 6.85
C PRO A 111 0.68 14.36 7.26
N ALA A 112 -0.18 13.57 6.61
CA ALA A 112 -1.60 13.51 6.96
C ALA A 112 -1.85 12.96 8.37
N PHE A 113 -1.14 11.89 8.78
CA PHE A 113 -1.19 11.36 10.15
C PHE A 113 -0.76 12.41 11.17
N ARG A 114 0.33 13.12 10.91
CA ARG A 114 0.80 14.21 11.79
C ARG A 114 -0.21 15.35 11.88
N HIS A 115 -0.76 15.78 10.74
CA HIS A 115 -1.79 16.83 10.72
C HIS A 115 -3.04 16.45 11.52
N ALA A 116 -3.43 15.17 11.48
CA ALA A 116 -4.54 14.63 12.24
C ALA A 116 -4.19 14.27 13.69
N ASN A 117 -2.97 14.53 14.17
CA ASN A 117 -2.45 14.08 15.48
C ASN A 117 -2.63 12.58 15.72
N PHE A 118 -2.49 11.78 14.66
CA PHE A 118 -2.62 10.33 14.71
C PHE A 118 -1.23 9.68 14.82
N ASN A 119 -1.03 8.84 15.85
CA ASN A 119 0.23 8.14 16.09
C ASN A 119 0.40 6.96 15.11
N GLY A 120 0.70 7.26 13.86
CA GLY A 120 0.91 6.28 12.81
C GLY A 120 2.10 6.60 11.91
N ILE A 121 2.65 5.56 11.30
CA ILE A 121 3.66 5.66 10.25
C ILE A 121 3.23 4.84 9.04
N TYR A 122 3.50 5.36 7.85
CA TYR A 122 3.28 4.73 6.55
C TYR A 122 4.63 4.41 5.90
N VAL A 123 4.88 3.13 5.61
CA VAL A 123 6.16 2.63 5.06
C VAL A 123 5.98 1.85 3.74
N PRO A 124 6.98 1.82 2.87
CA PRO A 124 6.97 0.96 1.69
C PRO A 124 7.33 -0.49 2.06
N MET A 125 6.48 -1.46 1.72
CA MET A 125 6.68 -2.88 2.00
C MET A 125 6.88 -3.65 0.69
N PHE A 126 8.14 -4.05 0.42
CA PHE A 126 8.47 -4.89 -0.73
C PHE A 126 8.10 -6.33 -0.38
N VAL A 127 6.97 -6.80 -0.91
CA VAL A 127 6.43 -8.14 -0.58
C VAL A 127 6.66 -9.06 -1.76
N ASP A 128 7.22 -10.25 -1.54
CA ASP A 128 7.35 -11.27 -2.58
C ASP A 128 6.20 -12.27 -2.54
N ASP A 129 5.91 -12.80 -1.35
CA ASP A 129 4.80 -13.72 -1.09
C ASP A 129 3.77 -13.12 -0.13
N LEU A 130 2.51 -13.04 -0.56
CA LEU A 130 1.43 -12.45 0.24
C LEU A 130 1.07 -13.31 1.45
N LYS A 131 1.15 -14.64 1.33
CA LYS A 131 0.75 -15.55 2.40
C LYS A 131 1.72 -15.44 3.57
N GLU A 132 3.01 -15.59 3.29
CA GLU A 132 4.06 -15.45 4.31
C GLU A 132 4.05 -14.04 4.93
N PHE A 133 3.82 -13.00 4.11
CA PHE A 133 3.68 -11.63 4.61
C PHE A 133 2.56 -11.46 5.62
N PHE A 134 1.33 -11.92 5.32
CA PHE A 134 0.21 -11.77 6.26
C PHE A 134 0.32 -12.68 7.48
N GLU A 135 0.99 -13.82 7.37
CA GLU A 135 1.31 -14.69 8.50
C GLU A 135 2.29 -14.01 9.47
N VAL A 136 3.37 -13.41 8.95
CA VAL A 136 4.39 -12.74 9.78
C VAL A 136 3.90 -11.42 10.36
N TYR A 137 3.23 -10.59 9.56
CA TYR A 137 2.75 -9.27 10.00
C TYR A 137 1.32 -9.30 10.55
N ALA A 138 1.01 -10.33 11.33
CA ALA A 138 -0.31 -10.53 11.95
C ALA A 138 -0.58 -9.65 13.19
N SER A 139 0.47 -9.05 13.77
CA SER A 139 0.37 -8.22 14.98
C SER A 139 -0.57 -7.01 14.81
N PRO A 140 -1.30 -6.60 15.87
CA PRO A 140 -2.07 -5.34 15.90
C PRO A 140 -1.24 -4.05 15.73
N ASP A 141 0.09 -4.16 15.70
CA ASP A 141 0.97 -3.07 15.30
C ASP A 141 0.78 -2.68 13.83
N PHE A 142 0.48 -3.65 12.96
CA PHE A 142 0.24 -3.44 11.54
C PHE A 142 -1.25 -3.27 11.29
N ALA A 143 -1.68 -2.01 11.25
CA ALA A 143 -3.09 -1.62 11.33
C ALA A 143 -3.79 -1.50 9.97
N GLY A 144 -3.04 -1.38 8.88
CA GLY A 144 -3.64 -1.33 7.54
C GLY A 144 -2.62 -1.25 6.42
N TYR A 145 -3.07 -1.57 5.21
CA TYR A 145 -2.22 -1.67 4.03
C TYR A 145 -2.90 -1.03 2.83
N SER A 146 -2.17 -0.22 2.08
CA SER A 146 -2.51 -0.04 0.66
C SER A 146 -1.92 -1.21 -0.11
N VAL A 147 -2.57 -1.59 -1.21
CA VAL A 147 -2.12 -2.70 -2.05
C VAL A 147 -1.86 -2.18 -3.46
N GLY A 148 -0.62 -2.33 -3.90
CA GLY A 148 -0.15 -1.91 -5.22
C GLY A 148 -0.11 -3.06 -6.22
N PHE A 149 0.52 -2.79 -7.37
CA PHE A 149 0.83 -3.83 -8.35
C PHE A 149 1.82 -4.86 -7.77
N PRO A 150 1.69 -6.16 -8.08
CA PRO A 150 0.64 -6.81 -8.88
C PRO A 150 -0.54 -7.36 -8.04
N TYR A 151 -0.63 -6.98 -6.77
CA TYR A 151 -1.37 -7.78 -5.77
C TYR A 151 -2.86 -7.48 -5.63
N LYS A 152 -3.40 -6.43 -6.27
CA LYS A 152 -4.78 -5.97 -6.03
C LYS A 152 -5.86 -7.05 -6.20
N GLU A 153 -5.67 -7.99 -7.13
CA GLU A 153 -6.61 -9.12 -7.31
C GLU A 153 -6.32 -10.27 -6.35
N ALA A 154 -5.04 -10.65 -6.22
CA ALA A 154 -4.62 -11.77 -5.38
C ALA A 154 -4.89 -11.54 -3.89
N VAL A 155 -4.84 -10.29 -3.42
CA VAL A 155 -4.98 -9.94 -2.01
C VAL A 155 -6.40 -10.19 -1.46
N VAL A 156 -7.40 -10.29 -2.36
CA VAL A 156 -8.81 -10.49 -2.00
C VAL A 156 -9.00 -11.76 -1.15
N GLN A 157 -8.24 -12.83 -1.44
CA GLN A 157 -8.34 -14.10 -0.71
C GLN A 157 -7.78 -14.03 0.73
N PHE A 158 -7.00 -13.00 1.05
CA PHE A 158 -6.41 -12.80 2.38
C PHE A 158 -7.26 -11.86 3.26
N CYS A 159 -8.37 -11.33 2.73
CA CYS A 159 -9.31 -10.53 3.50
C CYS A 159 -10.39 -11.43 4.11
N ASP A 160 -10.61 -11.33 5.42
CA ASP A 160 -11.72 -12.01 6.10
C ASP A 160 -13.08 -11.48 5.63
N GLU A 161 -13.15 -10.18 5.37
CA GLU A 161 -14.33 -9.47 4.89
C GLU A 161 -13.95 -8.58 3.71
N VAL A 162 -14.80 -8.50 2.70
CA VAL A 162 -14.57 -7.66 1.52
C VAL A 162 -15.78 -6.76 1.32
N HIS A 163 -15.54 -5.45 1.29
CA HIS A 163 -16.57 -4.45 1.07
C HIS A 163 -17.32 -4.72 -0.25
N PRO A 164 -18.66 -4.56 -0.33
CA PRO A 164 -19.45 -4.92 -1.51
C PRO A 164 -18.91 -4.36 -2.83
N LEU A 165 -18.43 -3.10 -2.83
CA LEU A 165 -17.79 -2.49 -4.00
C LEU A 165 -16.48 -3.19 -4.39
N ALA A 166 -15.61 -3.50 -3.44
CA ALA A 166 -14.36 -4.20 -3.74
C ALA A 166 -14.62 -5.62 -4.25
N LYS A 167 -15.64 -6.29 -3.70
CA LYS A 167 -16.11 -7.61 -4.14
C LYS A 167 -16.67 -7.56 -5.56
N SER A 168 -17.46 -6.54 -5.91
CA SER A 168 -18.00 -6.37 -7.27
C SER A 168 -16.94 -5.97 -8.29
N ILE A 169 -15.83 -5.37 -7.87
CA ILE A 169 -14.66 -5.12 -8.72
C ILE A 169 -13.80 -6.37 -8.87
N GLY A 170 -13.77 -7.22 -7.85
CA GLY A 170 -12.85 -8.36 -7.76
C GLY A 170 -11.41 -7.94 -7.46
N ALA A 171 -11.21 -6.76 -6.85
CA ALA A 171 -9.90 -6.25 -6.48
C ALA A 171 -9.96 -5.35 -5.24
N VAL A 172 -8.95 -5.46 -4.39
CA VAL A 172 -8.76 -4.69 -3.16
C VAL A 172 -7.46 -3.89 -3.27
N ASN A 173 -7.53 -2.58 -3.00
CA ASN A 173 -6.36 -1.69 -2.95
C ASN A 173 -6.10 -1.14 -1.54
N THR A 174 -7.00 -1.40 -0.59
CA THR A 174 -6.95 -0.86 0.77
C THR A 174 -7.42 -1.95 1.74
N ILE A 175 -6.61 -2.28 2.74
CA ILE A 175 -6.92 -3.25 3.78
C ILE A 175 -6.85 -2.55 5.12
N ILE A 176 -7.85 -2.77 5.96
CA ILE A 176 -7.89 -2.29 7.33
C ILE A 176 -7.92 -3.50 8.25
N ARG A 177 -7.02 -3.55 9.24
CA ARG A 177 -7.10 -4.51 10.34
C ARG A 177 -8.05 -3.96 11.39
N LYS A 178 -9.19 -4.63 11.61
CA LYS A 178 -10.16 -4.25 12.63
C LYS A 178 -9.52 -4.34 14.02
N PRO A 179 -9.52 -3.24 14.82
CA PRO A 179 -8.97 -3.28 16.18
C PRO A 179 -9.73 -4.22 17.13
N SER A 180 -11.00 -4.51 16.86
CA SER A 180 -11.87 -5.31 17.74
C SER A 180 -11.58 -6.80 17.69
N ASP A 181 -11.29 -7.36 16.51
CA ASP A 181 -11.17 -8.80 16.27
C ASP A 181 -9.95 -9.18 15.41
N GLY A 182 -9.15 -8.20 15.00
CA GLY A 182 -7.95 -8.41 14.19
C GLY A 182 -8.20 -8.78 12.73
N LYS A 183 -9.47 -8.86 12.29
CA LYS A 183 -9.82 -9.24 10.92
C LYS A 183 -9.37 -8.22 9.89
N LEU A 184 -8.98 -8.71 8.72
CA LEU A 184 -8.61 -7.90 7.57
C LEU A 184 -9.85 -7.63 6.71
N ILE A 185 -10.23 -6.34 6.62
CA ILE A 185 -11.30 -5.90 5.72
C ILE A 185 -10.71 -5.26 4.47
N GLY A 186 -11.06 -5.80 3.30
CA GLY A 186 -10.66 -5.29 2.00
C GLY A 186 -11.64 -4.26 1.42
N TYR A 187 -11.10 -3.14 0.96
CA TYR A 187 -11.80 -2.04 0.29
C TYR A 187 -11.14 -1.71 -1.06
N ASN A 188 -11.87 -0.96 -1.89
CA ASN A 188 -11.37 -0.43 -3.15
C ASN A 188 -11.67 1.06 -3.23
N THR A 189 -10.62 1.88 -3.14
CA THR A 189 -10.68 3.35 -3.26
C THR A 189 -10.28 3.85 -4.64
N ASP A 190 -9.66 3.00 -5.48
CA ASP A 190 -9.28 3.34 -6.86
C ASP A 190 -10.51 3.67 -7.71
N CYS A 191 -11.62 2.95 -7.50
CA CYS A 191 -12.85 3.12 -8.28
C CYS A 191 -13.37 4.56 -8.19
N GLU A 192 -13.71 5.02 -6.99
CA GLU A 192 -14.23 6.39 -6.84
C GLU A 192 -13.13 7.43 -7.07
N GLY A 193 -11.90 7.19 -6.60
CA GLY A 193 -10.79 8.14 -6.79
C GLY A 193 -10.52 8.45 -8.26
N SER A 194 -10.43 7.44 -9.11
CA SER A 194 -10.19 7.62 -10.55
C SER A 194 -11.36 8.29 -11.26
N ILE A 195 -12.59 7.84 -11.01
CA ILE A 195 -13.79 8.37 -11.66
C ILE A 195 -14.05 9.81 -11.26
N ALA A 196 -13.97 10.13 -9.96
CA ALA A 196 -14.16 11.49 -9.48
C ALA A 196 -13.14 12.45 -10.09
N SER A 197 -11.86 12.06 -10.18
CA SER A 197 -10.83 12.90 -10.82
C SER A 197 -11.10 13.15 -12.30
N ILE A 198 -11.59 12.15 -13.04
CA ILE A 198 -11.94 12.32 -14.47
C ILE A 198 -13.17 13.22 -14.62
N GLU A 199 -14.21 13.00 -13.81
CA GLU A 199 -15.40 13.85 -13.83
C GLU A 199 -15.07 15.31 -13.48
N ASP A 200 -14.16 15.53 -12.53
CA ASP A 200 -13.69 16.86 -12.14
C ASP A 200 -12.96 17.56 -13.30
N ALA A 201 -12.00 16.89 -13.93
CA ALA A 201 -11.29 17.42 -15.10
C ALA A 201 -12.23 17.74 -16.28
N LEU A 202 -13.35 17.03 -16.42
CA LEU A 202 -14.36 17.31 -17.45
C LEU A 202 -15.27 18.49 -17.10
N LYS A 203 -15.47 18.81 -15.81
CA LYS A 203 -16.29 19.95 -15.38
C LYS A 203 -15.63 21.29 -15.71
N ASP A 204 -14.31 21.35 -15.77
CA ASP A 204 -13.57 22.56 -16.16
C ASP A 204 -13.67 22.85 -17.67
N GLN A 205 -14.20 21.91 -18.47
CA GLN A 205 -14.30 22.02 -19.93
C GLN A 205 -15.72 22.22 -20.48
N ARG A 206 -16.64 22.83 -19.72
CA ARG A 206 -18.08 22.92 -20.09
C ARG A 206 -18.36 23.53 -21.48
N TYR A 207 -18.47 22.67 -22.48
CA TYR A 207 -19.52 22.69 -23.50
C TYR A 207 -20.80 22.12 -22.86
N ILE A 208 -21.75 22.97 -22.49
CA ILE A 208 -23.08 22.55 -22.03
C ILE A 208 -24.01 22.55 -23.25
N ASN A 209 -24.21 21.40 -23.89
CA ASN A 209 -25.43 21.19 -24.67
C ASN A 209 -26.37 20.34 -23.82
N GLY A 210 -27.52 20.95 -23.52
CA GLY A 210 -28.48 20.52 -22.51
C GLY A 210 -28.91 19.06 -22.62
N ALA A 211 -28.50 18.28 -21.64
CA ALA A 211 -29.29 17.20 -21.06
C ALA A 211 -28.76 17.01 -19.63
N SER A 212 -29.65 17.07 -18.65
CA SER A 212 -29.34 16.80 -17.25
C SER A 212 -28.99 15.31 -17.12
N LEU A 213 -27.71 14.96 -17.31
CA LEU A 213 -27.19 13.63 -17.04
C LEU A 213 -26.50 13.65 -15.67
N ASN A 214 -26.82 12.65 -14.83
CA ASN A 214 -26.29 12.50 -13.47
C ASN A 214 -24.74 12.40 -13.40
N SER A 215 -24.06 12.14 -14.52
CA SER A 215 -22.59 12.15 -14.64
C SER A 215 -22.16 12.67 -16.02
N PRO A 216 -21.04 13.42 -16.13
CA PRO A 216 -20.48 13.82 -17.42
C PRO A 216 -19.96 12.63 -18.24
N LEU A 217 -19.85 11.42 -17.68
CA LEU A 217 -19.43 10.21 -18.40
C LEU A 217 -20.58 9.50 -19.12
N ALA A 218 -21.83 9.81 -18.79
CA ALA A 218 -22.99 9.10 -19.30
C ALA A 218 -23.08 9.17 -20.84
N GLY A 219 -23.23 8.00 -21.49
CA GLY A 219 -23.29 7.85 -22.95
C GLY A 219 -21.94 8.01 -23.67
N LYS A 220 -20.90 8.53 -23.01
CA LYS A 220 -19.56 8.66 -23.61
C LYS A 220 -18.88 7.30 -23.75
N GLN A 221 -18.00 7.21 -24.73
CA GLN A 221 -17.11 6.06 -24.88
C GLN A 221 -15.92 6.23 -23.93
N PHE A 222 -15.64 5.20 -23.14
CA PHE A 222 -14.58 5.20 -22.14
C PHE A 222 -13.64 4.04 -22.43
N VAL A 223 -12.42 4.34 -22.86
CA VAL A 223 -11.41 3.34 -23.20
C VAL A 223 -10.49 3.14 -22.00
N VAL A 224 -10.50 1.94 -21.43
CA VAL A 224 -9.62 1.52 -20.34
C VAL A 224 -8.46 0.74 -20.93
N VAL A 225 -7.24 1.20 -20.66
CA VAL A 225 -6.00 0.49 -21.02
C VAL A 225 -5.46 -0.22 -19.78
N GLY A 226 -5.40 -1.55 -19.84
CA GLY A 226 -5.07 -2.44 -18.72
C GLY A 226 -6.32 -3.09 -18.10
N ALA A 227 -6.26 -4.39 -17.86
CA ALA A 227 -7.33 -5.23 -17.31
C ALA A 227 -7.02 -5.80 -15.92
N GLY A 228 -5.88 -5.42 -15.31
CA GLY A 228 -5.56 -5.76 -13.92
C GLY A 228 -6.41 -4.97 -12.90
N GLY A 229 -6.20 -5.21 -11.60
CA GLY A 229 -7.05 -4.67 -10.53
C GLY A 229 -7.42 -3.18 -10.58
N ALA A 230 -6.51 -2.29 -11.02
CA ALA A 230 -6.83 -0.87 -11.23
C ALA A 230 -7.76 -0.64 -12.43
N GLY A 231 -7.48 -1.31 -13.56
CA GLY A 231 -8.32 -1.29 -14.75
C GLY A 231 -9.73 -1.82 -14.47
N ARG A 232 -9.86 -2.87 -13.64
CA ARG A 232 -11.15 -3.36 -13.16
C ARG A 232 -11.94 -2.28 -12.41
N ALA A 233 -11.28 -1.59 -11.47
CA ALA A 233 -11.90 -0.55 -10.66
C ALA A 233 -12.40 0.62 -11.54
N ILE A 234 -11.57 1.07 -12.48
CA ILE A 234 -11.92 2.14 -13.44
C ILE A 234 -13.08 1.69 -14.34
N ALA A 235 -13.03 0.47 -14.88
CA ALA A 235 -14.07 -0.03 -15.77
C ALA A 235 -15.44 -0.14 -15.07
N VAL A 236 -15.47 -0.68 -13.85
CA VAL A 236 -16.69 -0.77 -13.03
C VAL A 236 -17.22 0.64 -12.70
N GLY A 237 -16.34 1.54 -12.28
CA GLY A 237 -16.71 2.92 -11.96
C GLY A 237 -17.24 3.70 -13.16
N ALA A 238 -16.57 3.62 -14.32
CA ALA A 238 -17.01 4.31 -15.53
C ALA A 238 -18.38 3.80 -16.00
N LYS A 239 -18.60 2.48 -15.92
CA LYS A 239 -19.89 1.91 -16.26
C LYS A 239 -21.00 2.33 -15.32
N SER A 240 -20.75 2.35 -14.00
CA SER A 240 -21.78 2.75 -13.03
C SER A 240 -22.22 4.20 -13.23
N ARG A 241 -21.36 5.03 -13.85
CA ARG A 241 -21.66 6.39 -14.33
C ARG A 241 -22.30 6.47 -15.72
N GLY A 242 -22.63 5.33 -16.34
CA GLY A 242 -23.34 5.26 -17.61
C GLY A 242 -22.46 5.32 -18.87
N ALA A 243 -21.14 5.16 -18.74
CA ALA A 243 -20.24 5.13 -19.89
C ALA A 243 -20.34 3.82 -20.69
N ARG A 244 -19.98 3.88 -21.97
CA ARG A 244 -19.74 2.71 -22.84
C ARG A 244 -18.27 2.33 -22.73
N VAL A 245 -17.97 1.29 -21.94
CA VAL A 245 -16.60 0.90 -21.60
C VAL A 245 -16.02 -0.06 -22.64
N ILE A 246 -14.82 0.25 -23.12
CA ILE A 246 -13.98 -0.61 -23.98
C ILE A 246 -12.69 -0.89 -23.22
N ILE A 247 -12.24 -2.14 -23.23
CA ILE A 247 -11.01 -2.56 -22.53
C ILE A 247 -9.97 -2.99 -23.56
N PHE A 248 -8.76 -2.48 -23.41
CA PHE A 248 -7.59 -2.90 -24.16
C PHE A 248 -6.52 -3.41 -23.18
N ASP A 249 -5.97 -4.58 -23.42
CA ASP A 249 -4.82 -5.11 -22.68
C ASP A 249 -3.88 -5.81 -23.66
N ILE A 250 -2.58 -5.82 -23.34
CA ILE A 250 -1.57 -6.55 -24.11
C ILE A 250 -1.79 -8.07 -24.03
N ASP A 251 -2.39 -8.54 -22.93
CA ASP A 251 -2.85 -9.91 -22.75
C ASP A 251 -4.35 -9.99 -23.11
N LEU A 252 -4.63 -10.57 -24.29
CA LEU A 252 -6.00 -10.76 -24.77
C LEU A 252 -6.84 -11.58 -23.78
N GLY A 253 -6.26 -12.56 -23.10
CA GLY A 253 -6.96 -13.37 -22.10
C GLY A 253 -7.46 -12.53 -20.93
N GLN A 254 -6.64 -11.61 -20.42
CA GLN A 254 -7.01 -10.70 -19.34
C GLN A 254 -8.13 -9.73 -19.74
N SER A 255 -8.05 -9.16 -20.95
CA SER A 255 -9.13 -8.29 -21.46
C SER A 255 -10.46 -9.05 -21.63
N LEU A 256 -10.43 -10.29 -22.12
CA LEU A 256 -11.62 -11.14 -22.26
C LEU A 256 -12.21 -11.52 -20.90
N LEU A 257 -11.38 -11.87 -19.92
CA LEU A 257 -11.82 -12.19 -18.57
C LEU A 257 -12.50 -10.99 -17.90
N LEU A 258 -11.93 -9.79 -18.02
CA LEU A 258 -12.56 -8.58 -17.47
C LEU A 258 -13.86 -8.25 -18.22
N ARG A 259 -13.90 -8.43 -19.55
CA ARG A 259 -15.13 -8.28 -20.33
C ARG A 259 -16.23 -9.23 -19.83
N LEU A 260 -15.92 -10.53 -19.70
CA LEU A 260 -16.87 -11.53 -19.21
C LEU A 260 -17.33 -11.24 -17.77
N PHE A 261 -16.41 -10.78 -16.93
CA PHE A 261 -16.69 -10.37 -15.55
C PHE A 261 -17.70 -9.22 -15.50
N LEU A 262 -17.49 -8.19 -16.32
CA LEU A 262 -18.41 -7.07 -16.44
C LEU A 262 -19.77 -7.52 -17.02
N VAL A 263 -19.80 -8.34 -18.07
CA VAL A 263 -21.08 -8.85 -18.61
C VAL A 263 -21.91 -9.59 -17.55
N LYS A 264 -21.27 -10.39 -16.68
CA LYS A 264 -21.95 -11.06 -15.54
C LYS A 264 -22.56 -10.08 -14.53
N LEU A 265 -22.08 -8.85 -14.45
CA LEU A 265 -22.63 -7.78 -13.61
C LEU A 265 -23.80 -7.04 -14.28
N ASN A 266 -24.39 -7.57 -15.37
CA ASN A 266 -25.37 -6.89 -16.24
C ASN A 266 -24.83 -5.59 -16.85
N ILE A 267 -23.51 -5.51 -17.00
CA ILE A 267 -22.82 -4.39 -17.63
C ILE A 267 -22.61 -4.76 -19.10
N LEU A 268 -23.48 -4.25 -19.99
CA LEU A 268 -23.39 -4.50 -21.43
C LEU A 268 -22.05 -3.95 -21.99
N ILE A 269 -21.27 -4.80 -22.67
CA ILE A 269 -20.05 -4.44 -23.39
C ILE A 269 -20.26 -4.72 -24.87
N VAL A 270 -20.27 -3.66 -25.68
CA VAL A 270 -20.24 -3.75 -27.15
C VAL A 270 -18.82 -4.08 -27.57
#